data_AF-A0A330L8Q3-F1
#
_entry.id   AF-A0A330L8Q3-F1
#
_cell.length_a   1.000
_cell.length_b   1.000
_cell.length_c   1.000
_cell.angle_alpha   90.00
_cell.angle_beta   90.00
_cell.angle_gamma   90.00
#
_symmetry.space_group_name_H-M   'P 1'
#
loop_
_entity.id
_entity.type
_entity.pdbx_description
1 polymer ?
#
loop_
_entity_poly.entity_id
_entity_poly.type
_entity_poly.pdbx_seq_one_letter_code
_entity_poly.pdbx_strand_id
1 'polypeptide(L)'
;MNPIPTQRIAKLKEAIALSFAKISHPAPNNIAPHQCEECAEARETFIQKDWRMLSSDVMEGHFDQLSLLSPEAFQFFLPAFMCFSLDHLDSPTCEFTVYALAFNYTRKTKEETDRQIEWWDSRFSLFEKDQLLVLINFLDLVKDSDDRNYFQDEVQRGKHHIELLVSKY
;
A
#
# COMPACT_ATOMS: atom_id res chain seq x y z
N MET A 1 -2.23 -10.39 21.58
CA MET A 1 -1.40 -10.39 20.37
C MET A 1 -0.45 -11.55 20.47
N ASN A 2 -0.61 -12.55 19.60
CA ASN A 2 0.44 -13.54 19.39
C ASN A 2 1.64 -12.85 18.72
N PRO A 3 2.84 -12.91 19.30
CA PRO A 3 4.00 -12.25 18.70
C PRO A 3 4.35 -12.94 17.39
N ILE A 4 4.31 -12.19 16.28
CA ILE A 4 4.81 -12.68 15.00
C ILE A 4 6.32 -12.87 15.12
N PRO A 5 6.87 -14.04 14.72
CA PRO A 5 8.30 -14.26 14.76
C PRO A 5 9.04 -13.17 13.97
N THR A 6 9.99 -12.47 14.60
CA THR A 6 10.82 -11.41 13.99
C THR A 6 11.49 -11.86 12.68
N GLN A 7 11.80 -13.15 12.57
CA GLN A 7 12.36 -13.74 11.35
C GLN A 7 11.39 -13.71 10.16
N ARG A 8 10.07 -13.84 10.38
CA ARG A 8 9.05 -13.72 9.31
C ARG A 8 9.01 -12.30 8.78
N ILE A 9 8.98 -11.31 9.69
CA ILE A 9 9.03 -9.88 9.35
C ILE A 9 10.30 -9.57 8.54
N ALA A 10 11.48 -9.97 9.02
CA ALA A 10 12.75 -9.70 8.35
C ALA A 10 12.80 -10.29 6.93
N LYS A 11 12.36 -11.55 6.76
CA LYS A 11 12.28 -12.20 5.44
C LYS A 11 11.32 -11.49 4.49
N LEU A 12 10.18 -11.02 5.00
CA LEU A 12 9.22 -10.29 4.16
C LEU A 12 9.78 -8.93 3.74
N LYS A 13 10.44 -8.18 4.63
CA LYS A 13 11.09 -6.90 4.28
C LYS A 13 12.18 -7.08 3.23
N GLU A 14 12.95 -8.16 3.30
CA GLU A 14 13.93 -8.52 2.27
C GLU A 14 13.25 -8.80 0.91
N ALA A 15 12.18 -9.59 0.91
CA ALA A 15 11.40 -9.86 -0.31
C ALA A 15 10.80 -8.58 -0.91
N ILE A 16 10.25 -7.69 -0.08
CA ILE A 16 9.75 -6.36 -0.51
C ILE A 16 10.89 -5.56 -1.16
N ALA A 17 12.06 -5.47 -0.52
CA ALA A 17 13.18 -4.73 -1.06
C ALA A 17 13.65 -5.26 -2.43
N LEU A 18 13.64 -6.58 -2.62
CA LEU A 18 14.02 -7.22 -3.88
C LEU A 18 12.96 -6.99 -4.98
N SER A 19 11.68 -7.22 -4.69
CA SER A 19 10.59 -7.08 -5.68
C SER A 19 10.40 -5.65 -6.18
N PHE A 20 10.80 -4.65 -5.38
CA PHE A 20 10.64 -3.22 -5.71
C PHE A 20 11.98 -2.53 -6.04
N ALA A 21 13.10 -3.27 -6.13
CA ALA A 21 14.44 -2.69 -6.28
C ALA A 21 14.66 -1.85 -7.55
N LYS A 22 13.92 -2.14 -8.63
CA LYS A 22 14.12 -1.58 -9.97
C LYS A 22 13.07 -0.55 -10.40
N ILE A 23 12.17 -0.17 -9.49
CA ILE A 23 11.10 0.77 -9.82
C ILE A 23 11.68 2.17 -9.94
N SER A 24 11.30 2.86 -11.01
CA SER A 24 11.72 4.24 -11.22
C SER A 24 10.93 5.18 -10.33
N HIS A 25 11.61 6.17 -9.75
CA HIS A 25 10.93 7.23 -9.01
C HIS A 25 9.94 7.96 -9.94
N PRO A 26 8.70 8.25 -9.49
CA PRO A 26 7.72 8.97 -10.31
C PRO A 26 8.20 10.38 -10.65
N ALA A 27 7.77 10.93 -11.79
CA ALA A 27 7.98 12.35 -12.06
C ALA A 27 7.30 13.21 -10.98
N PRO A 28 7.85 14.38 -10.58
CA PRO A 28 7.28 15.21 -9.52
C PRO A 28 5.77 15.51 -9.65
N ASN A 29 5.34 15.85 -10.87
CA ASN A 29 3.94 16.16 -11.16
C ASN A 29 3.03 14.91 -11.19
N ASN A 30 3.63 13.72 -11.22
CA ASN A 30 2.94 12.43 -11.19
C ASN A 30 2.96 11.82 -9.79
N ILE A 31 3.37 12.51 -8.71
CA ILE A 31 3.29 11.92 -7.36
C ILE A 31 1.83 11.82 -6.90
N ALA A 32 1.14 12.96 -6.87
CA ALA A 32 -0.30 13.05 -6.61
C ALA A 32 -0.88 14.01 -7.65
N PRO A 33 -1.62 13.56 -8.67
CA PRO A 33 -1.94 14.38 -9.84
C PRO A 33 -3.08 15.39 -9.59
N HIS A 34 -3.93 15.13 -8.60
CA HIS A 34 -5.06 15.98 -8.27
C HIS A 34 -4.61 17.33 -7.69
N GLN A 35 -5.36 18.40 -7.99
CA GLN A 35 -4.99 19.79 -7.66
C GLN A 35 -5.73 20.28 -6.40
N CYS A 36 -5.53 19.59 -5.28
CA CYS A 36 -5.96 20.04 -3.95
C CYS A 36 -4.76 20.21 -3.01
N GLU A 37 -5.03 20.78 -1.83
CA GLU A 37 -4.04 21.03 -0.77
C GLU A 37 -3.37 19.75 -0.27
N GLU A 38 -4.15 18.72 0.05
CA GLU A 38 -3.63 17.42 0.51
C GLU A 38 -2.71 16.76 -0.54
N CYS A 39 -3.05 16.84 -1.83
CA CYS A 39 -2.20 16.34 -2.90
C CYS A 39 -0.96 17.22 -3.11
N ALA A 40 -1.03 18.53 -2.83
CA ALA A 40 0.14 19.41 -2.88
C ALA A 40 1.13 19.04 -1.78
N GLU A 41 0.64 18.83 -0.56
CA GLU A 41 1.42 18.34 0.56
C GLU A 41 2.07 16.99 0.23
N ALA A 42 1.32 16.02 -0.30
CA ALA A 42 1.88 14.73 -0.71
C ALA A 42 3.01 14.89 -1.75
N ARG A 43 2.83 15.78 -2.75
CA ARG A 43 3.89 16.07 -3.73
C ARG A 43 5.13 16.65 -3.03
N GLU A 44 4.98 17.64 -2.18
CA GLU A 44 6.09 18.28 -1.45
C GLU A 44 6.80 17.31 -0.51
N THR A 45 6.05 16.45 0.16
CA THR A 45 6.57 15.44 1.07
C THR A 45 7.38 14.38 0.34
N PHE A 46 6.92 13.89 -0.81
CA PHE A 46 7.53 12.73 -1.47
C PHE A 46 8.45 13.08 -2.64
N ILE A 47 8.48 14.33 -3.10
CA ILE A 47 9.36 14.75 -4.20
C ILE A 47 10.83 14.48 -3.89
N GLN A 48 11.52 13.82 -4.84
CA GLN A 48 12.93 13.43 -4.75
C GLN A 48 13.28 12.51 -3.56
N LYS A 49 12.29 11.97 -2.85
CA LYS A 49 12.53 11.04 -1.76
C LYS A 49 12.61 9.61 -2.28
N ASP A 50 13.60 8.88 -1.79
CA ASP A 50 13.66 7.45 -1.99
C ASP A 50 12.82 6.74 -0.92
N TRP A 51 11.97 5.81 -1.33
CA TRP A 51 11.13 5.04 -0.40
C TRP A 51 11.97 4.32 0.66
N ARG A 52 13.21 3.94 0.34
CA ARG A 52 14.16 3.26 1.24
C ARG A 52 14.70 4.15 2.36
N MET A 53 14.52 5.47 2.22
CA MET A 53 15.12 6.48 3.08
C MET A 53 14.07 7.35 3.81
N LEU A 54 12.79 6.99 3.73
CA LEU A 54 11.74 7.70 4.46
C LEU A 54 11.90 7.48 5.97
N SER A 55 11.85 8.56 6.75
CA SER A 55 11.93 8.52 8.21
C SER A 55 10.60 8.09 8.83
N SER A 56 10.66 7.58 10.07
CA SER A 56 9.45 7.28 10.85
C SER A 56 8.51 8.48 10.95
N ASP A 57 9.03 9.69 11.19
CA ASP A 57 8.22 10.92 11.24
C ASP A 57 7.41 11.16 9.95
N VAL A 58 7.97 10.83 8.78
CA VAL A 58 7.24 10.93 7.51
C VAL A 58 6.16 9.86 7.41
N MET A 59 6.47 8.63 7.83
CA MET A 59 5.53 7.51 7.77
C MET A 59 4.34 7.68 8.73
N GLU A 60 4.57 8.31 9.88
CA GLU A 60 3.56 8.65 10.87
C GLU A 60 2.82 9.95 10.51
N GLY A 61 3.51 10.96 10.00
CA GLY A 61 2.89 12.24 9.65
C GLY A 61 1.97 12.17 8.41
N HIS A 62 2.19 11.18 7.54
CA HIS A 62 1.52 11.07 6.25
C HIS A 62 0.92 9.67 6.01
N PHE A 63 0.45 9.02 7.08
CA PHE A 63 -0.04 7.63 7.05
C PHE A 63 -1.20 7.39 6.07
N ASP A 64 -2.01 8.40 5.78
CA ASP A 64 -3.23 8.35 4.97
C ASP A 64 -3.02 8.73 3.49
N GLN A 65 -1.83 9.24 3.15
CA GLN A 65 -1.56 9.83 1.84
C GLN A 65 -1.42 8.80 0.70
N LEU A 66 -1.28 7.49 1.00
CA LEU A 66 -1.25 6.43 -0.03
C LEU A 66 -2.45 6.48 -0.99
N SER A 67 -3.62 6.91 -0.49
CA SER A 67 -4.84 7.02 -1.29
C SER A 67 -4.81 8.15 -2.33
N LEU A 68 -3.94 9.13 -2.14
CA LEU A 68 -3.79 10.33 -2.98
C LEU A 68 -2.79 10.13 -4.13
N LEU A 69 -1.95 9.09 -4.03
CA LEU A 69 -0.87 8.85 -4.96
C LEU A 69 -1.39 8.39 -6.33
N SER A 70 -0.68 8.78 -7.40
CA SER A 70 -0.86 8.18 -8.71
C SER A 70 -0.52 6.68 -8.69
N PRO A 71 -0.88 5.91 -9.72
CA PRO A 71 -0.41 4.53 -9.87
C PRO A 71 1.12 4.38 -9.77
N GLU A 72 1.90 5.23 -10.43
CA GLU A 72 3.37 5.16 -10.42
C GLU A 72 3.94 5.44 -9.03
N ALA A 73 3.43 6.47 -8.37
CA ALA A 73 3.88 6.84 -7.04
C ALA A 73 3.41 5.84 -5.98
N PHE A 74 2.20 5.30 -6.14
CA PHE A 74 1.69 4.24 -5.29
C PHE A 74 2.61 3.00 -5.37
N GLN A 75 2.95 2.55 -6.58
CA GLN A 75 3.88 1.44 -6.77
C GLN A 75 5.26 1.72 -6.14
N PHE A 76 5.78 2.94 -6.29
CA PHE A 76 7.11 3.30 -5.79
C PHE A 76 7.17 3.43 -4.26
N PHE A 77 6.16 4.07 -3.62
CA PHE A 77 6.21 4.38 -2.18
C PHE A 77 5.56 3.34 -1.28
N LEU A 78 4.62 2.53 -1.77
CA LEU A 78 3.97 1.48 -0.98
C LEU A 78 4.93 0.56 -0.19
N PRO A 79 6.11 0.16 -0.72
CA PRO A 79 7.08 -0.64 0.04
C PRO A 79 7.51 -0.02 1.36
N ALA A 80 7.65 1.31 1.42
CA ALA A 80 8.02 2.01 2.66
C ALA A 80 6.91 1.87 3.71
N PHE A 81 5.66 2.06 3.30
CA PHE A 81 4.47 1.91 4.14
C PHE A 81 4.34 0.48 4.67
N MET A 82 4.54 -0.52 3.81
CA MET A 82 4.55 -1.93 4.23
C MET A 82 5.67 -2.21 5.22
N CYS A 83 6.90 -1.80 4.93
CA CYS A 83 8.06 -2.01 5.80
C CYS A 83 7.89 -1.35 7.17
N PHE A 84 7.37 -0.13 7.20
CA PHE A 84 7.07 0.59 8.45
C PHE A 84 5.96 -0.12 9.23
N SER A 85 4.88 -0.52 8.55
CA SER A 85 3.75 -1.22 9.18
C SER A 85 4.16 -2.55 9.78
N LEU A 86 5.10 -3.27 9.16
CA LEU A 86 5.63 -4.53 9.70
C LEU A 86 6.41 -4.35 11.02
N ASP A 87 7.00 -3.17 11.24
CA ASP A 87 7.65 -2.82 12.50
C ASP A 87 6.66 -2.25 13.53
N HIS A 88 5.50 -1.76 13.09
CA HIS A 88 4.50 -1.04 13.90
C HIS A 88 3.07 -1.51 13.55
N LEU A 89 2.78 -2.78 13.81
CA LEU A 89 1.53 -3.43 13.39
C LEU A 89 0.26 -2.84 14.01
N ASP A 90 0.39 -2.08 15.11
CA ASP A 90 -0.68 -1.37 15.80
C ASP A 90 -0.79 0.11 15.46
N SER A 91 0.04 0.61 14.52
CA SER A 91 0.02 2.00 14.08
C SER A 91 -1.12 2.32 13.10
N PRO A 92 -1.58 3.58 13.04
CA PRO A 92 -2.46 4.05 11.96
C PRO A 92 -1.89 3.79 10.56
N THR A 93 -0.57 3.86 10.40
CA THR A 93 0.10 3.54 9.12
C THR A 93 -0.19 2.11 8.68
N CYS A 94 -0.20 1.13 9.58
CA CYS A 94 -0.58 -0.24 9.26
C CYS A 94 -2.03 -0.33 8.77
N GLU A 95 -2.96 0.27 9.51
CA GLU A 95 -4.38 0.31 9.17
C GLU A 95 -4.62 0.95 7.79
N PHE A 96 -4.08 2.14 7.55
CA PHE A 96 -4.27 2.86 6.28
C PHE A 96 -3.53 2.20 5.12
N THR A 97 -2.42 1.49 5.36
CA THR A 97 -1.78 0.64 4.35
C THR A 97 -2.70 -0.50 3.95
N VAL A 98 -3.38 -1.15 4.91
CA VAL A 98 -4.38 -2.17 4.61
C VAL A 98 -5.56 -1.58 3.84
N TYR A 99 -6.09 -0.42 4.23
CA TYR A 99 -7.15 0.25 3.47
C TYR A 99 -6.72 0.62 2.05
N ALA A 100 -5.47 1.02 1.86
CA ALA A 100 -4.91 1.28 0.54
C ALA A 100 -4.73 0.01 -0.31
N LEU A 101 -4.74 -1.19 0.29
CA LEU A 101 -4.70 -2.50 -0.38
C LEU A 101 -6.06 -3.20 -0.45
N ALA A 102 -7.05 -2.71 0.30
CA ALA A 102 -8.38 -3.27 0.39
C ALA A 102 -9.36 -2.40 -0.37
N PHE A 103 -9.85 -2.91 -1.49
CA PHE A 103 -10.86 -2.19 -2.25
C PHE A 103 -12.18 -2.13 -1.46
N ASN A 104 -12.74 -0.92 -1.30
CA ASN A 104 -14.02 -0.71 -0.62
C ASN A 104 -14.99 0.12 -1.48
N TYR A 105 -16.08 -0.52 -1.93
CA TYR A 105 -17.17 0.15 -2.62
C TYR A 105 -18.03 0.90 -1.60
N THR A 106 -18.10 2.22 -1.71
CA THR A 106 -18.93 3.03 -0.81
C THR A 106 -20.00 3.85 -1.52
N ARG A 107 -20.09 3.77 -2.85
CA ARG A 107 -20.95 4.65 -3.65
C ARG A 107 -22.21 3.98 -4.18
N LYS A 108 -23.24 4.81 -4.37
CA LYS A 108 -24.64 4.38 -4.50
C LYS A 108 -25.07 4.15 -5.95
N THR A 109 -24.32 4.66 -6.93
CA THR A 109 -24.64 4.50 -8.36
C THR A 109 -23.67 3.57 -9.07
N LYS A 110 -24.15 2.90 -10.13
CA LYS A 110 -23.32 2.03 -10.98
C LYS A 110 -22.12 2.78 -11.58
N GLU A 111 -22.34 4.00 -12.07
CA GLU A 111 -21.29 4.79 -12.70
C GLU A 111 -20.15 5.13 -11.72
N GLU A 112 -20.49 5.47 -10.48
CA GLU A 112 -19.48 5.73 -9.45
C GLU A 112 -18.70 4.47 -9.08
N THR A 113 -19.39 3.35 -8.98
CA THR A 113 -18.79 2.03 -8.76
C THR A 113 -17.80 1.69 -9.89
N ASP A 114 -18.22 1.85 -11.14
CA ASP A 114 -17.37 1.55 -12.31
C ASP A 114 -16.09 2.42 -12.29
N ARG A 115 -16.21 3.73 -12.00
CA ARG A 115 -15.05 4.62 -11.87
C ARG A 115 -14.11 4.24 -10.73
N GLN A 116 -14.65 3.75 -9.60
CA GLN A 116 -13.81 3.29 -8.49
C GLN A 116 -13.05 2.02 -8.86
N ILE A 117 -13.69 1.10 -9.58
CA ILE A 117 -13.03 -0.11 -10.12
C ILE A 117 -11.91 0.30 -11.07
N GLU A 118 -12.18 1.18 -12.03
CA GLU A 118 -11.18 1.65 -12.99
C GLU A 118 -9.99 2.30 -12.30
N TRP A 119 -10.25 3.19 -11.34
CA TRP A 119 -9.19 3.82 -10.55
C TRP A 119 -8.34 2.79 -9.80
N TRP A 120 -9.00 1.84 -9.16
CA TRP A 120 -8.31 0.82 -8.40
C TRP A 120 -7.47 -0.11 -9.28
N ASP A 121 -8.05 -0.63 -10.35
CA ASP A 121 -7.34 -1.46 -11.33
C ASP A 121 -6.13 -0.70 -11.89
N SER A 122 -6.26 0.61 -12.13
CA SER A 122 -5.14 1.43 -12.60
C SER A 122 -3.96 1.44 -11.61
N ARG A 123 -4.22 1.46 -10.29
CA ARG A 123 -3.17 1.46 -9.27
C ARG A 123 -2.35 0.18 -9.25
N PHE A 124 -2.97 -0.95 -9.55
CA PHE A 124 -2.28 -2.24 -9.60
C PHE A 124 -1.79 -2.62 -11.00
N SER A 125 -2.15 -1.85 -12.04
CA SER A 125 -1.79 -2.14 -13.43
C SER A 125 -0.28 -2.16 -13.70
N LEU A 126 0.51 -1.48 -12.88
CA LEU A 126 1.96 -1.39 -13.00
C LEU A 126 2.71 -2.50 -12.21
N PHE A 127 2.01 -3.22 -11.33
CA PHE A 127 2.63 -4.17 -10.43
C PHE A 127 2.96 -5.48 -11.12
N GLU A 128 4.21 -5.92 -11.02
CA GLU A 128 4.64 -7.24 -11.47
C GLU A 128 4.16 -8.36 -10.53
N LYS A 129 4.13 -9.60 -11.02
CA LYS A 129 3.69 -10.78 -10.26
C LYS A 129 4.37 -10.90 -8.89
N ASP A 130 5.70 -10.74 -8.86
CA ASP A 130 6.48 -10.86 -7.61
C ASP A 130 6.21 -9.72 -6.63
N GLN A 131 5.79 -8.55 -7.11
CA GLN A 131 5.36 -7.44 -6.27
C GLN A 131 4.01 -7.74 -5.65
N LEU A 132 3.05 -8.25 -6.43
CA LEU A 132 1.73 -8.65 -5.92
C LEU A 132 1.82 -9.76 -4.87
N LEU A 133 2.71 -10.74 -5.06
CA LEU A 133 2.92 -11.83 -4.11
C LEU A 133 3.41 -11.34 -2.74
N VAL A 134 4.27 -10.31 -2.69
CA VAL A 134 4.68 -9.74 -1.40
C VAL A 134 3.58 -8.90 -0.73
N LEU A 135 2.65 -8.32 -1.51
CA LEU A 135 1.45 -7.68 -0.94
C LEU A 135 0.55 -8.71 -0.25
N ILE A 136 0.34 -9.88 -0.87
CA ILE A 136 -0.42 -10.98 -0.28
C ILE A 136 0.25 -11.43 1.04
N ASN A 137 1.56 -11.65 1.03
CA ASN A 137 2.29 -12.08 2.22
C ASN A 137 2.25 -11.03 3.35
N PHE A 138 2.25 -9.74 3.01
CA PHE A 138 2.04 -8.67 3.97
C PHE A 138 0.66 -8.75 4.62
N LEU A 139 -0.40 -8.87 3.82
CA LEU A 139 -1.76 -9.02 4.31
C LEU A 139 -1.94 -10.25 5.21
N ASP A 140 -1.33 -11.39 4.85
CA ASP A 140 -1.32 -12.60 5.68
C ASP A 140 -0.60 -12.40 7.02
N LEU A 141 0.53 -11.70 7.01
CA LEU A 141 1.26 -11.40 8.24
C LEU A 141 0.45 -10.46 9.14
N VAL A 142 -0.15 -9.41 8.58
CA VAL A 142 -1.00 -8.48 9.34
C VAL A 142 -2.20 -9.20 9.95
N LYS A 143 -2.84 -10.11 9.20
CA LYS A 143 -3.92 -10.99 9.70
C LYS A 143 -3.48 -11.82 10.90
N ASP A 144 -2.29 -12.42 10.86
CA ASP A 144 -1.75 -13.25 11.93
C ASP A 144 -1.44 -12.45 13.22
N SER A 145 -1.22 -11.13 13.13
CA SER A 145 -0.95 -10.27 14.29
C SER A 145 -2.18 -9.67 14.95
N ASP A 146 -3.23 -9.38 14.17
CA ASP A 146 -4.38 -8.63 14.68
C ASP A 146 -5.40 -9.52 15.37
N ASP A 147 -5.15 -9.83 16.64
CA ASP A 147 -6.09 -10.51 17.54
C ASP A 147 -7.39 -9.71 17.78
N ARG A 148 -7.44 -8.43 17.39
CA ARG A 148 -8.55 -7.51 17.68
C ARG A 148 -9.59 -7.44 16.56
N ASN A 149 -9.34 -8.10 15.43
CA ASN A 149 -10.23 -8.19 14.28
C ASN A 149 -10.65 -6.83 13.68
N TYR A 150 -9.87 -5.76 13.83
CA TYR A 150 -10.36 -4.41 13.50
C TYR A 150 -10.58 -4.19 12.00
N PHE A 151 -9.75 -4.81 11.17
CA PHE A 151 -9.80 -4.64 9.71
C PHE A 151 -9.58 -5.99 8.96
N GLN A 152 -10.01 -7.09 9.58
CA GLN A 152 -9.87 -8.44 9.00
C GLN A 152 -10.65 -8.61 7.69
N ASP A 153 -11.80 -7.96 7.59
CA ASP A 153 -12.59 -7.98 6.35
C ASP A 153 -11.84 -7.25 5.23
N GLU A 154 -11.20 -6.13 5.52
CA GLU A 154 -10.34 -5.38 4.60
C GLU A 154 -9.14 -6.24 4.16
N VAL A 155 -8.45 -6.88 5.10
CA VAL A 155 -7.35 -7.80 4.79
C VAL A 155 -7.81 -8.91 3.85
N GLN A 156 -8.94 -9.54 4.15
CA GLN A 156 -9.46 -10.64 3.33
C GLN A 156 -9.91 -10.16 1.94
N ARG A 157 -10.56 -8.99 1.85
CA ARG A 157 -10.97 -8.39 0.57
C ARG A 157 -9.76 -7.99 -0.28
N GLY A 158 -8.80 -7.29 0.31
CA GLY A 158 -7.56 -6.89 -0.36
C GLY A 158 -6.81 -8.09 -0.89
N LYS A 159 -6.62 -9.12 -0.05
CA LYS A 159 -5.94 -10.36 -0.44
C LYS A 159 -6.65 -11.04 -1.62
N HIS A 160 -7.96 -11.26 -1.49
CA HIS A 160 -8.74 -11.91 -2.55
C HIS A 160 -8.62 -11.17 -3.89
N HIS A 161 -8.69 -9.84 -3.87
CA HIS A 161 -8.55 -9.05 -5.09
C HIS A 161 -7.16 -9.17 -5.69
N ILE A 162 -6.10 -9.09 -4.88
CA ILE A 162 -4.73 -9.22 -5.36
C ILE A 162 -4.46 -10.64 -5.92
N GLU A 163 -5.04 -11.68 -5.32
CA GLU A 163 -4.98 -13.05 -5.86
C GLU A 163 -5.61 -13.15 -7.26
N LEU A 164 -6.73 -12.47 -7.51
CA LEU A 164 -7.34 -12.38 -8.84
C LEU A 164 -6.41 -11.69 -9.84
N LEU A 165 -5.66 -10.66 -9.42
CA LEU A 165 -4.66 -10.01 -10.28
C LEU A 165 -3.50 -10.95 -10.60
N VAL A 166 -2.99 -11.69 -9.60
CA VAL A 166 -1.93 -12.69 -9.77
C VAL A 166 -2.34 -13.79 -10.77
N SER A 167 -3.60 -14.22 -10.77
CA SER A 167 -4.09 -15.26 -11.69
C SER A 167 -4.11 -14.84 -13.17
N LYS A 168 -3.94 -13.54 -13.48
CA LYS A 168 -3.86 -13.02 -14.85
C LYS A 168 -2.45 -13.14 -15.47
N TYR A 169 -1.45 -13.57 -14.67
CA TYR A 169 -0.06 -13.80 -15.08
C TYR A 169 0.24 -15.29 -15.32
#